data_AF-A0A1H3B5P8-F1
#
_entry.id   AF-A0A1H3B5P8-F1
#
_cell.length_a   1.000
_cell.length_b   1.000
_cell.length_c   1.000
_cell.angle_alpha   90.00
_cell.angle_beta   90.00
_cell.angle_gamma   90.00
#
_symmetry.space_group_name_H-M   'P 1'
#
loop_
_entity.id
_entity.type
_entity.pdbx_description
1 polymer ?
#
loop_
_entity_poly.entity_id
_entity_poly.type
_entity_poly.pdbx_seq_one_letter_code
_entity_poly.pdbx_strand_id
1 'polypeptide(L)' 'MTTHVNCPHCGQTVPWTPESRWRPFCSERCRLIDLGDWLDERHRIAVVDEQNNELDTAASNQLPVTRLINH' A
#
# COMPACT_ATOMS: atom_id res chain seq x y z
N MET A 1 5.64 21.76 -10.98
CA MET A 1 4.55 20.79 -10.72
C MET A 1 4.72 20.28 -9.30
N THR A 2 3.66 20.30 -8.50
CA THR A 2 3.69 19.86 -7.09
C THR A 2 3.22 18.42 -7.01
N THR A 3 4.01 17.53 -6.42
CA THR A 3 3.59 16.15 -6.18
C THR A 3 2.53 16.13 -5.07
N HIS A 4 1.59 15.19 -5.15
CA HIS A 4 0.53 15.03 -4.17
C HIS A 4 0.51 13.58 -3.68
N VAL A 5 0.18 13.39 -2.40
CA VAL A 5 0.07 12.08 -1.75
C VAL A 5 -1.24 12.01 -0.98
N ASN A 6 -1.79 10.81 -0.79
CA ASN A 6 -2.98 10.63 0.04
C ASN A 6 -2.57 10.44 1.50
N CYS A 7 -3.32 11.06 2.41
CA CYS A 7 -3.15 10.84 3.85
C CYS A 7 -3.43 9.37 4.18
N PRO A 8 -2.49 8.65 4.83
CA PRO A 8 -2.68 7.23 5.14
C PRO A 8 -3.88 6.96 6.06
N HIS A 9 -4.20 7.90 6.94
CA HIS A 9 -5.26 7.73 7.93
C HIS A 9 -6.67 8.01 7.37
N CYS A 10 -6.84 9.08 6.58
CA CYS A 10 -8.17 9.54 6.14
C CYS A 10 -8.34 9.65 4.61
N GLY A 11 -7.30 9.39 3.83
CA GLY A 11 -7.32 9.43 2.37
C GLY A 11 -7.27 10.83 1.73
N GLN A 12 -7.33 11.91 2.52
CA GLN A 12 -7.30 13.27 1.98
C GLN A 12 -5.99 13.55 1.22
N THR A 13 -6.09 14.17 0.04
CA THR A 13 -4.93 14.54 -0.77
C THR A 13 -4.13 15.69 -0.13
N VAL A 14 -2.81 15.52 -0.02
CA VAL A 14 -1.86 16.45 0.60
C VAL A 14 -0.78 16.84 -0.42
N PRO A 15 -0.52 18.15 -0.63
CA PRO A 15 0.57 18.59 -1.49
C PRO A 15 1.95 18.37 -0.84
N TRP A 16 2.96 18.08 -1.65
CA TRP A 16 4.36 17.91 -1.20
C TRP A 16 5.14 19.22 -1.24
N THR A 17 4.80 20.17 -0.35
CA THR A 17 5.43 21.51 -0.21
C THR A 17 5.72 21.93 1.24
N PRO A 18 6.83 22.58 1.61
CA PRO A 18 7.20 22.85 3.02
C PRO A 18 6.09 23.28 4.01
N GLU A 19 5.05 23.98 3.53
CA GLU A 19 3.87 24.41 4.27
C GLU A 19 3.01 23.27 4.84
N SER A 20 2.93 22.10 4.19
CA SER A 20 2.21 20.94 4.76
C SER A 20 3.08 20.20 5.79
N ARG A 21 3.12 20.80 6.99
CA ARG A 21 3.99 20.41 8.12
C ARG A 21 3.89 18.95 8.56
N TRP A 22 2.76 18.30 8.30
CA TRP A 22 2.46 16.96 8.83
C TRP A 22 2.51 15.84 7.79
N ARG A 23 3.07 16.09 6.60
CA ARG A 23 3.18 15.05 5.57
C ARG A 23 3.76 13.73 6.08
N PRO A 24 3.23 12.57 5.62
CA PRO A 24 2.19 12.42 4.59
C PRO A 24 0.76 12.69 5.08
N PHE A 25 0.57 13.05 6.35
CA PHE A 25 -0.75 13.29 6.95
C PHE A 25 -1.31 14.68 6.64
N CYS A 26 -2.65 14.78 6.54
CA CYS A 26 -3.31 16.06 6.27
C CYS A 26 -3.32 17.01 7.50
N SER A 27 -3.09 16.47 8.70
CA SER A 27 -3.14 17.21 9.96
C SER A 27 -2.34 16.51 11.06
N GLU A 28 -2.02 17.24 12.13
CA GLU A 28 -1.42 16.70 13.34
C GLU A 28 -2.28 15.58 13.94
N ARG A 29 -3.60 15.78 13.95
CA ARG A 29 -4.57 14.79 14.41
C ARG A 29 -4.39 13.45 13.71
N CYS A 30 -4.31 13.44 12.38
CA CYS A 30 -4.13 12.20 11.61
C CYS A 30 -2.79 11.53 11.91
N ARG A 31 -1.71 12.31 12.12
CA ARG A 31 -0.40 11.77 12.54
C ARG A 31 -0.47 11.10 13.91
N LEU A 32 -1.17 11.72 14.86
CA LEU A 32 -1.28 11.21 16.22
C LEU A 32 -2.17 9.96 16.31
N ILE A 33 -3.24 9.89 15.50
CA ILE A 33 -4.08 8.69 15.46
C ILE A 33 -3.30 7.51 14.87
N ASP A 34 -2.61 7.72 13.75
CA ASP A 34 -1.76 6.68 13.14
C ASP A 34 -0.72 6.16 14.15
N LEU A 35 -0.04 7.06 14.87
CA LEU A 35 0.86 6.68 15.96
C LEU A 35 0.16 5.87 17.06
N GLY A 36 -1.06 6.26 17.44
CA GLY A 36 -1.88 5.52 18.42
C GLY A 36 -2.21 4.11 17.94
N ASP A 37 -2.59 3.94 16.67
CA ASP A 37 -2.91 2.64 16.09
C ASP A 37 -1.69 1.69 16.08
N TRP A 38 -0.48 2.22 15.92
CA TRP A 38 0.76 1.45 16.07
C TRP A 38 1.04 1.05 17.51
N LEU A 39 0.85 1.96 18.47
CA LEU A 39 1.03 1.65 19.90
C LEU A 39 0.01 0.62 20.40
N ASP A 40 -1.20 0.64 19.84
CA ASP A 40 -2.29 -0.30 20.15
C ASP A 40 -2.19 -1.63 19.36
N GLU A 41 -1.10 -1.87 18.63
CA GLU A 41 -0.90 -3.07 17.79
C GLU A 41 -2.01 -3.32 16.75
N ARG A 42 -2.73 -2.26 16.32
CA ARG A 42 -3.77 -2.34 15.29
C ARG A 42 -3.18 -2.47 13.88
N HIS A 43 -1.94 -2.02 13.70
CA HIS A 43 -1.15 -2.28 12.51
C HIS A 43 -0.28 -3.53 12.68
N ARG A 44 -0.37 -4.46 11.74
CA ARG A 44 0.45 -5.68 11.71
C ARG A 44 1.13 -5.82 10.35
N ILE A 45 2.41 -6.13 10.38
CA ILE A 45 3.15 -6.56 9.18
C ILE A 45 2.91 -8.07 9.05
N ALA A 46 2.35 -8.49 7.92
CA ALA A 46 2.21 -9.91 7.63
C ALA A 46 3.62 -10.51 7.42
N VAL A 47 3.92 -11.57 8.15
CA VAL A 47 5.06 -12.42 7.84
C VAL A 47 4.63 -13.38 6.74
N VAL A 48 5.32 -13.34 5.61
CA VAL A 48 5.19 -14.38 4.59
C VAL A 48 6.24 -15.41 4.96
N ASP A 49 5.81 -16.57 5.46
CA ASP A 49 6.72 -17.68 5.69
C ASP A 49 7.28 -18.10 4.32
N GLU A 50 8.57 -17.90 4.08
CA GLU A 50 9.24 -18.27 2.81
C GLU A 50 9.31 -19.80 2.58
N GLN A 51 8.67 -20.59 3.44
CA GLN A 51 8.58 -22.03 3.35
C GLN A 51 7.15 -22.48 3.08
N ASN A 52 6.52 -22.02 2.00
CA ASN A 52 5.37 -22.68 1.34
C ASN A 52 5.12 -22.02 -0.04
N ASN A 53 6.08 -22.16 -0.95
CA ASN A 53 5.87 -21.88 -2.38
C ASN A 53 5.24 -23.10 -3.07
N GLU A 54 4.03 -23.49 -2.66
CA GLU A 54 3.23 -24.39 -3.48
C GLU A 54 1.74 -24.19 -3.17
N LEU A 55 0.99 -23.91 -4.24
CA LEU A 55 -0.47 -23.76 -4.35
C LEU A 55 -1.07 -22.37 -4.04
N ASP A 56 -1.11 -21.55 -5.08
CA ASP A 56 -2.40 -21.00 -5.56
C ASP A 56 -2.39 -20.89 -7.10
N THR A 57 -2.28 -22.04 -7.77
CA THR A 57 -2.58 -22.19 -9.20
C THR A 57 -4.02 -22.65 -9.35
N ALA A 58 -5.01 -21.77 -9.21
CA ALA A 58 -6.39 -22.04 -9.64
C ALA A 58 -7.30 -20.80 -9.71
N ALA A 59 -6.88 -19.69 -10.36
CA ALA A 59 -7.83 -18.63 -10.73
C ALA A 59 -7.37 -17.77 -11.92
N SER A 60 -6.97 -18.39 -13.03
CA SER A 60 -7.03 -17.73 -14.35
C SER A 60 -6.79 -18.72 -15.48
N ASN A 61 -7.79 -19.55 -15.77
CA ASN A 61 -7.97 -20.00 -17.15
C ASN A 61 -8.87 -18.97 -17.84
N GLN A 62 -8.29 -18.19 -18.76
CA GLN A 62 -8.58 -18.23 -20.20
C GLN A 62 -8.59 -16.84 -20.86
N LEU A 63 -7.43 -16.43 -21.40
CA LEU A 63 -7.36 -15.90 -22.77
C LEU A 63 -6.11 -16.50 -23.44
N PRO A 64 -6.22 -17.08 -24.65
CA PRO A 64 -5.10 -17.75 -25.31
C PRO A 64 -4.16 -16.68 -25.88
N VAL A 65 -3.00 -16.47 -25.25
CA VAL A 65 -1.93 -15.71 -25.87
C VAL A 65 -1.42 -16.56 -27.03
N THR A 66 -1.92 -16.22 -28.20
CA THR A 66 -1.63 -16.95 -29.43
C THR A 66 -0.17 -16.70 -29.84
N ARG A 67 0.50 -17.82 -30.15
CA ARG A 67 1.60 -18.01 -31.12
C ARG A 67 3.08 -17.82 -30.70
N LEU A 68 3.80 -18.90 -31.07
CA LEU A 68 5.20 -19.02 -31.56
C LEU A 68 6.26 -18.92 -30.46
N ILE A 69 7.10 -19.94 -30.27
CA ILE A 69 8.31 -20.21 -31.07
C ILE A 69 8.74 -21.70 -30.94
N ASN A 70 9.07 -22.33 -32.09
CA ASN A 70 9.90 -23.53 -32.38
C ASN A 70 9.65 -24.83 -31.58
N HIS A 71 9.31 -25.96 -32.20
CA HIS A 71 10.04 -26.63 -33.29
C HIS A 71 9.11 -27.45 -34.20
#